data_AF-A0ABD6QC11-F1
#
_entry.id   AF-A0ABD6QC11-F1
#
_cell.length_a   1.000
_cell.length_b   1.000
_cell.length_c   1.000
_cell.angle_alpha   90.00
_cell.angle_beta   90.00
_cell.angle_gamma   90.00
#
_symmetry.space_group_name_H-M   'P 1'
#
loop_
_entity.id
_entity.type
_entity.pdbx_description
1 polymer ?
#
loop_
_entity_poly.entity_id
_entity_poly.type
_entity_poly.pdbx_seq_one_letter_code
_entity_poly.pdbx_strand_id
1 'polypeptide(L)'
;MSGLDNPAIVSAYAAQFNRSALGGHAVASPLGLWMLLALAGPATHGIARRDLEAVLGTTVDDAAARAEALLSEPHPAVSALSAVWDRDLGPAFDEWVRTLPDVVERGPVPDQEQADAWARARSHGLIDRFPLQLDALTRLVLASVLATDIGWAQPLGTTKELGGAFGAAISTALELNGGIQLVVDTDAAGPVAVAAPPSSSALEVFSVIAAPEVPPHDVDTAAHQVAAMLRGDSRAARRIPIEDLGDGHAWTVTERRERRVGGPDVHAEWRSCLPAWSATSDHDLRNAPGIAAVFDTLTGFARPEDLPAEFSARQSAVASYTREGFKAAAVTAIGMVAGSVPRFREVLVRRVEIRFNRPFAVLACADRQDGPAAWRGMPVFSAWVTEPQDTVIEAAGPPRPIAVR
;
A
#
# COMPACT_ATOMS: atom_id res chain seq x y z
N MET A 1 8.32 28.71 0.54
CA MET A 1 8.60 27.38 -0.04
C MET A 1 7.26 26.76 -0.34
N SER A 2 7.05 26.15 -1.51
CA SER A 2 5.88 25.26 -1.68
C SER A 2 6.05 24.10 -0.70
N GLY A 3 5.03 23.83 0.11
CA GLY A 3 5.04 22.68 1.00
C GLY A 3 5.21 21.37 0.22
N LEU A 4 5.66 20.31 0.90
CA LEU A 4 5.65 18.97 0.31
C LEU A 4 4.22 18.58 -0.08
N ASP A 5 4.08 17.82 -1.16
CA ASP A 5 2.79 17.27 -1.56
C ASP A 5 2.40 16.10 -0.64
N ASN A 6 1.12 15.75 -0.66
CA ASN A 6 0.56 14.66 0.13
C ASN A 6 1.36 13.34 -0.04
N PRO A 7 1.66 12.88 -1.27
CA PRO A 7 2.44 11.66 -1.47
C PRO A 7 3.88 11.72 -0.94
N ALA A 8 4.58 12.85 -1.05
CA ALA A 8 5.95 12.99 -0.54
C ALA A 8 5.99 12.96 1.00
N ILE A 9 5.03 13.63 1.66
CA ILE A 9 4.89 13.59 3.12
C ILE A 9 4.71 12.16 3.61
N VAL A 10 3.72 11.44 3.06
CA VAL A 10 3.41 10.06 3.50
C VAL A 10 4.54 9.09 3.13
N SER A 11 5.26 9.31 2.03
CA SER A 11 6.46 8.53 1.70
C SER A 11 7.61 8.74 2.68
N ALA A 12 7.83 9.99 3.14
CA ALA A 12 8.85 10.30 4.16
C ALA A 12 8.50 9.72 5.54
N TYR A 13 7.21 9.65 5.87
CA TYR A 13 6.71 8.94 7.04
C TYR A 13 6.88 7.41 6.92
N ALA A 14 6.53 6.84 5.75
CA ALA A 14 6.67 5.42 5.46
C ALA A 14 8.10 4.90 5.66
N ALA A 15 9.11 5.62 5.16
CA ALA A 15 10.51 5.25 5.32
C ALA A 15 10.98 5.10 6.79
N GLN A 16 10.31 5.76 7.74
CA GLN A 16 10.57 5.60 9.18
C GLN A 16 9.75 4.46 9.78
N PHE A 17 8.45 4.41 9.48
CA PHE A 17 7.51 3.42 10.03
C PHE A 17 7.78 1.99 9.51
N ASN A 18 7.88 1.84 8.20
CA ASN A 18 8.01 0.54 7.51
C ASN A 18 9.27 -0.23 7.91
N ARG A 19 10.35 0.47 8.33
CA ARG A 19 11.57 -0.17 8.86
C ARG A 19 11.28 -1.09 10.06
N SER A 20 10.23 -0.78 10.84
CA SER A 20 9.77 -1.63 11.95
C SER A 20 8.62 -2.57 11.54
N ALA A 21 7.65 -2.08 10.76
CA ALA A 21 6.45 -2.84 10.39
C ALA A 21 6.71 -3.95 9.35
N LEU A 22 7.73 -3.82 8.49
CA LEU A 22 8.01 -4.73 7.37
C LEU A 22 9.24 -5.62 7.60
N GLY A 23 9.47 -6.06 8.85
CA GLY A 23 10.60 -6.93 9.23
C GLY A 23 10.50 -8.40 8.76
N GLY A 24 9.39 -8.80 8.14
CA GLY A 24 9.10 -10.17 7.70
C GLY A 24 8.03 -10.19 6.61
N HIS A 25 7.33 -11.31 6.37
CA HIS A 25 6.17 -11.26 5.47
C HIS A 25 5.05 -10.42 6.10
N ALA A 26 4.86 -9.21 5.60
CA ALA A 26 3.98 -8.24 6.23
C ALA A 26 3.39 -7.24 5.23
N VAL A 27 2.26 -6.66 5.61
CA VAL A 27 1.65 -5.49 4.99
C VAL A 27 1.39 -4.44 6.06
N ALA A 28 1.54 -3.17 5.72
CA ALA A 28 1.26 -2.04 6.60
C ALA A 28 0.65 -0.89 5.79
N SER A 29 -0.03 0.03 6.48
CA SER A 29 -0.46 1.30 5.90
C SER A 29 0.23 2.47 6.61
N PRO A 30 1.30 3.05 6.02
CA PRO A 30 1.88 4.28 6.54
C PRO A 30 0.87 5.44 6.50
N LEU A 31 -0.02 5.47 5.50
CA LEU A 31 -1.07 6.48 5.37
C LEU A 31 -2.04 6.46 6.56
N GLY A 32 -2.58 5.30 6.94
CA GLY A 32 -3.59 5.22 8.01
C GLY A 32 -3.05 5.68 9.35
N LEU A 33 -1.78 5.37 9.63
CA LEU A 33 -1.11 5.84 10.83
C LEU A 33 -0.77 7.34 10.76
N TRP A 34 -0.28 7.83 9.61
CA TRP A 34 -0.05 9.28 9.42
C TRP A 34 -1.35 10.08 9.60
N MET A 35 -2.48 9.60 9.06
CA MET A 35 -3.81 10.21 9.25
C MET A 35 -4.25 10.20 10.71
N LEU A 36 -4.03 9.09 11.43
CA LEU A 36 -4.35 8.99 12.86
C LEU A 36 -3.55 10.02 13.69
N LEU A 37 -2.25 10.15 13.40
CA LEU A 37 -1.36 11.15 14.01
C LEU A 37 -1.79 12.58 13.66
N ALA A 38 -2.19 12.83 12.41
CA ALA A 38 -2.66 14.14 11.95
C ALA A 38 -3.98 14.56 12.63
N LEU A 39 -4.91 13.63 12.84
CA LEU A 39 -6.18 13.87 13.55
C LEU A 39 -5.98 14.05 15.06
N ALA A 40 -5.03 13.34 15.66
CA ALA A 40 -4.64 13.52 17.06
C ALA A 40 -3.82 14.81 17.30
N GLY A 41 -3.11 15.28 16.28
CA GLY A 41 -2.19 16.41 16.35
C GLY A 41 -2.73 17.67 17.01
N PRO A 42 -3.95 18.16 16.71
CA PRO A 42 -4.52 19.36 17.32
C PRO A 42 -4.64 19.33 18.85
N ALA A 43 -4.65 18.15 19.50
CA ALA A 43 -4.59 18.05 20.96
C ALA A 43 -3.20 18.35 21.53
N THR A 44 -2.14 18.24 20.73
CA THR A 44 -0.75 18.31 21.18
C THR A 44 -0.27 19.74 21.40
N HIS A 45 0.55 19.93 22.43
CA HIS A 45 1.07 21.24 22.84
C HIS A 45 2.58 21.19 23.12
N GLY A 46 3.24 22.35 23.08
CA GLY A 46 4.62 22.51 23.55
C GLY A 46 5.65 21.62 22.83
N ILE A 47 6.33 20.75 23.59
CA ILE A 47 7.35 19.83 23.06
C ILE A 47 6.69 18.74 22.21
N ALA A 48 5.66 18.06 22.73
CA ALA A 48 4.96 16.98 22.03
C ALA A 48 4.44 17.40 20.64
N ARG A 49 3.95 18.65 20.52
CA ARG A 49 3.55 19.19 19.22
C ARG A 49 4.72 19.30 18.22
N ARG A 50 5.86 19.86 18.64
CA ARG A 50 7.02 20.02 17.75
C ARG A 50 7.62 18.68 17.32
N ASP A 51 7.65 17.71 18.24
CA ASP A 51 8.13 16.36 17.95
C ASP A 51 7.19 15.65 16.97
N LEU A 52 5.87 15.86 17.10
CA LEU A 52 4.88 15.36 16.16
C LEU A 52 4.94 16.05 14.78
N GLU A 53 5.14 17.37 14.73
CA GLU A 53 5.33 18.13 13.47
C GLU A 53 6.57 17.64 12.70
N ALA A 54 7.65 17.32 13.41
CA ALA A 54 8.86 16.74 12.81
C ALA A 54 8.62 15.34 12.20
N VAL A 55 7.76 14.53 12.82
CA VAL A 55 7.36 13.20 12.30
C VAL A 55 6.35 13.30 11.15
N LEU A 56 5.38 14.21 11.25
CA LEU A 56 4.35 14.44 10.23
C LEU A 56 4.91 15.10 8.97
N GLY A 57 6.09 15.71 9.03
CA GLY A 57 6.75 16.39 7.90
C GLY A 57 6.11 17.74 7.50
N THR A 58 5.17 18.23 8.30
CA THR A 58 4.48 19.52 8.14
C THR A 58 3.90 19.97 9.50
N THR A 59 3.29 21.16 9.56
CA THR A 59 2.64 21.63 10.80
C THR A 59 1.43 20.77 11.14
N VAL A 60 1.09 20.68 12.43
CA VAL A 60 -0.05 19.86 12.88
C VAL A 60 -1.37 20.32 12.23
N ASP A 61 -1.55 21.63 12.04
CA ASP A 61 -2.79 22.17 11.47
C ASP A 61 -2.90 21.86 9.95
N ASP A 62 -1.78 21.91 9.22
CA ASP A 62 -1.72 21.54 7.80
C ASP A 62 -1.89 20.01 7.61
N ALA A 63 -1.35 19.20 8.53
CA ALA A 63 -1.57 17.77 8.56
C ALA A 63 -3.06 17.42 8.82
N ALA A 64 -3.67 18.05 9.83
CA ALA A 64 -5.09 17.85 10.16
C ALA A 64 -6.00 18.22 8.98
N ALA A 65 -5.78 19.38 8.34
CA ALA A 65 -6.54 19.81 7.17
C ALA A 65 -6.39 18.85 5.97
N ARG A 66 -5.21 18.24 5.77
CA ARG A 66 -4.99 17.21 4.73
C ARG A 66 -5.70 15.90 5.07
N ALA A 67 -5.69 15.47 6.33
CA ALA A 67 -6.42 14.28 6.78
C ALA A 67 -7.93 14.47 6.64
N GLU A 68 -8.45 15.65 6.97
CA GLU A 68 -9.84 16.05 6.72
C GLU A 68 -10.18 15.98 5.23
N ALA A 69 -9.36 16.56 4.35
CA ALA A 69 -9.59 16.51 2.91
C ALA A 69 -9.60 15.07 2.35
N LEU A 70 -8.67 14.21 2.80
CA LEU A 70 -8.63 12.78 2.41
C LEU A 70 -9.89 12.01 2.82
N LEU A 71 -10.41 12.28 4.01
CA LEU A 71 -11.64 11.62 4.51
C LEU A 71 -12.92 12.21 3.88
N SER A 72 -12.93 13.52 3.59
CA SER A 72 -14.09 14.22 3.01
C SER A 72 -14.26 13.98 1.51
N GLU A 73 -13.17 13.70 0.80
CA GLU A 73 -13.16 13.21 -0.59
C GLU A 73 -12.73 11.73 -0.63
N PRO A 74 -13.57 10.78 -0.17
CA PRO A 74 -13.18 9.37 -0.05
C PRO A 74 -12.85 8.75 -1.41
N HIS A 75 -11.76 7.98 -1.44
CA HIS A 75 -11.29 7.35 -2.66
C HIS A 75 -12.11 6.09 -3.01
N PRO A 76 -12.62 5.93 -4.25
CA PRO A 76 -13.60 4.88 -4.58
C PRO A 76 -13.07 3.44 -4.43
N ALA A 77 -11.74 3.26 -4.43
CA ALA A 77 -11.09 1.96 -4.24
C ALA A 77 -10.47 1.77 -2.85
N VAL A 78 -10.60 2.74 -1.93
CA VAL A 78 -10.02 2.66 -0.59
C VAL A 78 -11.06 3.10 0.44
N SER A 79 -11.58 2.15 1.21
CA SER A 79 -12.31 2.46 2.44
C SER A 79 -11.31 3.03 3.43
N ALA A 80 -11.40 4.34 3.68
CA ALA A 80 -10.57 5.09 4.62
C ALA A 80 -11.46 5.66 5.71
N LEU A 81 -11.40 5.06 6.90
CA LEU A 81 -12.27 5.40 8.02
C LEU A 81 -11.44 5.58 9.29
N SER A 82 -11.85 6.53 10.12
CA SER A 82 -11.25 6.78 11.43
C SER A 82 -12.33 6.85 12.50
N ALA A 83 -12.05 6.32 13.68
CA ALA A 83 -12.94 6.36 14.82
C ALA A 83 -12.20 6.78 16.10
N VAL A 84 -12.91 7.51 16.95
CA VAL A 84 -12.48 7.91 18.29
C VAL A 84 -13.55 7.44 19.28
N TRP A 85 -13.19 6.50 20.14
CA TRP A 85 -14.11 5.99 21.17
C TRP A 85 -13.54 6.15 22.57
N ASP A 86 -14.32 6.66 23.52
CA ASP A 86 -13.85 6.96 24.88
C ASP A 86 -14.80 6.49 26.00
N ARG A 87 -14.41 6.69 27.26
CA ARG A 87 -15.23 6.38 28.46
C ARG A 87 -15.35 7.60 29.38
N ASP A 88 -15.93 8.67 28.87
CA ASP A 88 -16.17 9.95 29.56
C ASP A 88 -14.87 10.57 30.08
N LEU A 89 -13.90 10.79 29.18
CA LEU A 89 -12.60 11.41 29.51
C LEU A 89 -12.71 12.89 29.93
N GLY A 90 -13.86 13.51 29.70
CA GLY A 90 -14.23 14.80 30.30
C GLY A 90 -13.94 16.03 29.43
N PRO A 91 -14.21 17.24 29.96
CA PRO A 91 -14.51 18.40 29.12
C PRO A 91 -13.40 18.83 28.14
N ALA A 92 -12.14 18.65 28.50
CA ALA A 92 -10.99 18.99 27.64
C ALA A 92 -10.82 17.99 26.47
N PHE A 93 -11.12 16.71 26.71
CA PHE A 93 -11.19 15.70 25.66
C PHE A 93 -12.38 15.99 24.74
N ASP A 94 -13.56 16.27 25.31
CA ASP A 94 -14.75 16.60 24.53
C ASP A 94 -14.55 17.84 23.64
N GLU A 95 -13.78 18.83 24.12
CA GLU A 95 -13.43 20.03 23.34
C GLU A 95 -12.56 19.69 22.14
N TRP A 96 -11.52 18.86 22.32
CA TRP A 96 -10.73 18.35 21.19
C TRP A 96 -11.58 17.48 20.24
N VAL A 97 -12.39 16.56 20.75
CA VAL A 97 -13.26 15.70 19.91
C VAL A 97 -14.27 16.49 19.08
N ARG A 98 -14.70 17.67 19.53
CA ARG A 98 -15.54 18.60 18.72
C ARG A 98 -14.78 19.25 17.56
N THR A 99 -13.45 19.31 17.60
CA THR A 99 -12.61 19.83 16.49
C THR A 99 -12.35 18.82 15.38
N LEU A 100 -12.62 17.53 15.62
CA LEU A 100 -12.45 16.49 14.61
C LEU A 100 -13.47 16.64 13.46
N PRO A 101 -13.10 16.28 12.21
CA PRO A 101 -14.03 16.28 11.07
C PRO A 101 -15.25 15.38 11.28
N ASP A 102 -16.42 15.77 10.77
CA ASP A 102 -17.70 15.05 10.92
C ASP A 102 -17.68 13.61 10.40
N VAL A 103 -16.77 13.31 9.48
CA VAL A 103 -16.51 11.98 8.92
C VAL A 103 -15.76 11.03 9.88
N VAL A 104 -15.14 11.55 10.96
CA VAL A 104 -14.58 10.74 12.03
C VAL A 104 -15.70 10.24 12.94
N GLU A 105 -15.84 8.92 13.03
CA GLU A 105 -16.85 8.27 13.88
C GLU A 105 -16.53 8.47 15.36
N ARG A 106 -17.53 8.81 16.17
CA ARG A 106 -17.37 9.18 17.59
C ARG A 106 -18.38 8.42 18.44
N GLY A 107 -18.01 8.01 19.65
CA GLY A 107 -18.92 7.32 20.56
C GLY A 107 -18.24 6.74 21.80
N PRO A 108 -18.99 6.02 22.66
CA PRO A 108 -18.40 5.30 23.79
C PRO A 108 -17.55 4.12 23.30
N VAL A 109 -16.53 3.70 24.08
CA VAL A 109 -15.78 2.46 23.83
C VAL A 109 -16.76 1.27 23.74
N PRO A 110 -16.85 0.60 22.58
CA PRO A 110 -17.76 -0.52 22.37
C PRO A 110 -17.29 -1.77 23.12
N ASP A 111 -18.16 -2.78 23.19
CA ASP A 111 -17.71 -4.14 23.54
C ASP A 111 -16.93 -4.79 22.37
N GLN A 112 -16.30 -5.93 22.63
CA GLN A 112 -15.47 -6.61 21.62
C GLN A 112 -16.28 -7.10 20.42
N GLU A 113 -17.53 -7.56 20.60
CA GLU A 113 -18.36 -8.05 19.50
C GLU A 113 -18.77 -6.89 18.58
N GLN A 114 -19.11 -5.75 19.15
CA GLN A 114 -19.38 -4.50 18.44
C GLN A 114 -18.14 -3.99 17.70
N ALA A 115 -16.96 -4.03 18.32
CA ALA A 115 -15.71 -3.63 17.68
C ALA A 115 -15.32 -4.55 16.51
N ASP A 116 -15.47 -5.87 16.68
CA ASP A 116 -15.25 -6.87 15.63
C ASP A 116 -16.26 -6.71 14.48
N ALA A 117 -17.53 -6.43 14.79
CA ALA A 117 -18.57 -6.16 13.79
C ALA A 117 -18.29 -4.85 13.02
N TRP A 118 -17.83 -3.80 13.71
CA TRP A 118 -17.38 -2.55 13.09
C TRP A 118 -16.20 -2.80 12.15
N ALA A 119 -15.15 -3.50 12.62
CA ALA A 119 -13.98 -3.84 11.82
C ALA A 119 -14.38 -4.60 10.54
N ARG A 120 -15.24 -5.61 10.65
CA ARG A 120 -15.74 -6.40 9.52
C ARG A 120 -16.54 -5.55 8.54
N ALA A 121 -17.45 -4.72 9.03
CA ALA A 121 -18.26 -3.84 8.18
C ALA A 121 -17.43 -2.78 7.45
N ARG A 122 -16.47 -2.14 8.14
CA ARG A 122 -15.64 -1.06 7.58
C ARG A 122 -14.53 -1.55 6.65
N SER A 123 -14.12 -2.81 6.77
CA SER A 123 -13.09 -3.46 5.93
C SER A 123 -13.65 -4.30 4.78
N HIS A 124 -14.95 -4.24 4.49
CA HIS A 124 -15.64 -5.11 3.52
C HIS A 124 -15.47 -6.63 3.81
N GLY A 125 -15.29 -6.98 5.09
CA GLY A 125 -15.07 -8.36 5.53
C GLY A 125 -13.61 -8.84 5.48
N LEU A 126 -12.64 -7.97 5.15
CA LEU A 126 -11.22 -8.34 5.12
C LEU A 126 -10.59 -8.44 6.52
N ILE A 127 -11.10 -7.70 7.50
CA ILE A 127 -10.65 -7.71 8.90
C ILE A 127 -11.80 -8.22 9.77
N ASP A 128 -11.72 -9.49 10.17
CA ASP A 128 -12.80 -10.17 10.91
C ASP A 128 -12.88 -9.85 12.41
N ARG A 129 -11.80 -9.31 12.99
CA ARG A 129 -11.68 -8.96 14.42
C ARG A 129 -10.95 -7.65 14.60
N PHE A 130 -11.33 -6.88 15.61
CA PHE A 130 -10.64 -5.66 15.98
C PHE A 130 -9.28 -6.00 16.64
N PRO A 131 -8.17 -5.32 16.28
CA PRO A 131 -6.83 -5.73 16.72
C PRO A 131 -6.55 -5.45 18.21
N LEU A 132 -7.27 -4.51 18.82
CA LEU A 132 -7.22 -4.31 20.26
C LEU A 132 -8.23 -5.23 20.96
N GLN A 133 -7.81 -5.83 22.07
CA GLN A 133 -8.73 -6.44 23.03
C GLN A 133 -9.28 -5.34 23.92
N LEU A 134 -10.58 -5.11 23.85
CA LEU A 134 -11.26 -4.05 24.60
C LEU A 134 -11.77 -4.60 25.94
N ASP A 135 -11.39 -3.93 27.03
CA ASP A 135 -11.76 -4.32 28.38
C ASP A 135 -12.31 -3.13 29.20
N ALA A 136 -12.56 -3.36 30.50
CA ALA A 136 -13.05 -2.35 31.43
C ALA A 136 -11.99 -1.28 31.81
N LEU A 137 -10.71 -1.49 31.49
CA LEU A 137 -9.62 -0.54 31.72
C LEU A 137 -9.35 0.32 30.47
N THR A 138 -9.76 -0.14 29.29
CA THR A 138 -9.64 0.58 28.02
C THR A 138 -10.48 1.87 28.07
N ARG A 139 -9.82 3.02 28.20
CA ARG A 139 -10.44 4.36 28.33
C ARG A 139 -10.57 5.13 27.02
N LEU A 140 -9.70 4.83 26.05
CA LEU A 140 -9.64 5.50 24.76
C LEU A 140 -9.22 4.50 23.68
N VAL A 141 -9.87 4.59 22.52
CA VAL A 141 -9.50 3.90 21.29
C VAL A 141 -9.43 4.94 20.17
N LEU A 142 -8.26 5.07 19.55
CA LEU A 142 -8.09 5.75 18.27
C LEU A 142 -7.88 4.67 17.21
N ALA A 143 -8.80 4.57 16.26
CA ALA A 143 -8.77 3.55 15.22
C ALA A 143 -8.71 4.18 13.83
N SER A 144 -7.92 3.57 12.93
CA SER A 144 -8.00 3.81 11.50
C SER A 144 -8.12 2.48 10.78
N VAL A 145 -9.04 2.38 9.83
CA VAL A 145 -9.18 1.24 8.92
C VAL A 145 -8.93 1.73 7.51
N LEU A 146 -7.97 1.10 6.85
CA LEU A 146 -7.75 1.20 5.42
C LEU A 146 -7.93 -0.18 4.80
N ALA A 147 -8.88 -0.29 3.88
CA ALA A 147 -9.19 -1.52 3.17
C ALA A 147 -9.42 -1.25 1.68
N THR A 148 -9.03 -2.19 0.84
CA THR A 148 -9.18 -2.11 -0.62
C THR A 148 -9.49 -3.49 -1.20
N ASP A 149 -10.37 -3.51 -2.20
CA ASP A 149 -10.76 -4.67 -3.01
C ASP A 149 -10.79 -4.15 -4.44
N ILE A 150 -9.85 -4.60 -5.28
CA ILE A 150 -9.68 -4.12 -6.65
C ILE A 150 -9.44 -5.25 -7.65
N GLY A 151 -10.09 -5.16 -8.80
CA GLY A 151 -9.80 -6.00 -9.97
C GLY A 151 -8.58 -5.51 -10.76
N TRP A 152 -7.89 -6.44 -11.42
CA TRP A 152 -7.05 -6.08 -12.56
C TRP A 152 -7.94 -5.79 -13.78
N ALA A 153 -7.50 -4.93 -14.69
CA ALA A 153 -8.24 -4.61 -15.91
C ALA A 153 -8.45 -5.83 -16.81
N GLN A 154 -7.55 -6.82 -16.73
CA GLN A 154 -7.69 -8.19 -17.24
C GLN A 154 -7.02 -9.15 -16.24
N PRO A 155 -7.55 -10.37 -16.04
CA PRO A 155 -6.87 -11.37 -15.22
C PRO A 155 -5.47 -11.68 -15.75
N LEU A 156 -4.52 -11.87 -14.84
CA LEU A 156 -3.14 -12.18 -15.17
C LEU A 156 -3.00 -13.56 -15.83
N GLY A 157 -1.91 -13.72 -16.58
CA GLY A 157 -1.48 -15.02 -17.07
C GLY A 157 -0.95 -15.90 -15.94
N THR A 158 -0.54 -17.12 -16.29
CA THR A 158 0.06 -18.08 -15.36
C THR A 158 1.22 -18.80 -16.00
N THR A 159 2.31 -19.00 -15.26
CA THR A 159 3.55 -19.62 -15.73
C THR A 159 4.14 -20.55 -14.68
N LYS A 160 4.98 -21.49 -15.11
CA LYS A 160 5.79 -22.36 -14.23
C LYS A 160 7.24 -21.89 -14.13
N GLU A 161 7.58 -20.79 -14.80
CA GLU A 161 8.96 -20.36 -15.09
C GLU A 161 9.47 -19.24 -14.15
N LEU A 162 9.04 -19.24 -12.88
CA LEU A 162 9.48 -18.22 -11.91
C LEU A 162 10.96 -18.38 -11.53
N GLY A 163 11.43 -19.63 -11.36
CA GLY A 163 12.78 -19.94 -10.89
C GLY A 163 13.08 -19.38 -9.49
N GLY A 164 14.35 -19.31 -9.12
CA GLY A 164 14.80 -18.78 -7.82
C GLY A 164 14.25 -19.54 -6.61
N ALA A 165 14.30 -18.90 -5.44
CA ALA A 165 13.82 -19.50 -4.19
C ALA A 165 12.28 -19.67 -4.21
N PHE A 166 11.55 -18.71 -4.76
CA PHE A 166 10.09 -18.77 -4.81
C PHE A 166 9.58 -19.81 -5.81
N GLY A 167 10.18 -19.93 -6.99
CA GLY A 167 9.84 -20.98 -7.96
C GLY A 167 10.28 -22.39 -7.57
N ALA A 168 11.03 -22.55 -6.48
CA ALA A 168 11.24 -23.84 -5.83
C ALA A 168 10.16 -24.16 -4.77
N ALA A 169 9.44 -23.14 -4.28
CA ALA A 169 8.39 -23.26 -3.27
C ALA A 169 6.97 -23.36 -3.86
N ILE A 170 6.74 -22.82 -5.07
CA ILE A 170 5.42 -22.82 -5.75
C ILE A 170 5.50 -23.48 -7.13
N SER A 171 4.39 -24.07 -7.57
CA SER A 171 4.27 -24.74 -8.87
C SER A 171 3.84 -23.81 -10.03
N THR A 172 3.09 -22.76 -9.72
CA THR A 172 2.42 -21.86 -10.67
C THR A 172 2.47 -20.42 -10.16
N ALA A 173 3.22 -19.58 -10.89
CA ALA A 173 3.30 -18.14 -10.71
C ALA A 173 2.34 -17.39 -11.65
N LEU A 174 2.12 -16.11 -11.37
CA LEU A 174 1.40 -15.15 -12.19
C LEU A 174 2.32 -14.62 -13.31
N GLU A 175 1.71 -14.24 -14.44
CA GLU A 175 2.39 -13.65 -15.59
C GLU A 175 1.71 -12.34 -16.02
N LEU A 176 2.49 -11.27 -16.14
CA LEU A 176 2.08 -9.95 -16.63
C LEU A 176 2.77 -9.65 -17.96
N ASN A 177 1.98 -9.38 -19.01
CA ASN A 177 2.46 -9.01 -20.36
C ASN A 177 2.08 -7.57 -20.76
N GLY A 178 1.66 -6.74 -19.80
CA GLY A 178 1.19 -5.36 -20.04
C GLY A 178 1.41 -4.47 -18.82
N GLY A 179 0.71 -3.34 -18.74
CA GLY A 179 0.85 -2.40 -17.62
C GLY A 179 2.20 -1.68 -17.58
N ILE A 180 2.59 -1.25 -16.39
CA ILE A 180 3.88 -0.59 -16.15
C ILE A 180 4.92 -1.68 -15.90
N GLN A 181 5.85 -1.85 -16.84
CA GLN A 181 7.01 -2.73 -16.70
C GLN A 181 8.26 -1.98 -17.15
N LEU A 182 9.25 -1.90 -16.27
CA LEU A 182 10.45 -1.08 -16.48
C LEU A 182 11.55 -1.41 -15.47
N VAL A 183 12.76 -0.93 -15.73
CA VAL A 183 13.89 -0.93 -14.80
C VAL A 183 14.23 0.52 -14.45
N VAL A 184 14.51 0.78 -13.18
CA VAL A 184 14.77 2.12 -12.61
C VAL A 184 16.07 2.07 -11.84
N ASP A 185 16.96 3.01 -12.08
CA ASP A 185 18.08 3.28 -11.19
C ASP A 185 17.59 4.21 -10.06
N THR A 186 17.79 3.81 -8.80
CA THR A 186 17.21 4.45 -7.60
C THR A 186 18.30 4.77 -6.58
N ASP A 187 18.19 5.90 -5.88
CA ASP A 187 19.18 6.30 -4.88
C ASP A 187 19.28 5.31 -3.71
N ALA A 188 18.17 4.64 -3.36
CA ALA A 188 18.13 3.73 -2.22
C ALA A 188 18.64 2.32 -2.53
N ALA A 189 18.28 1.75 -3.68
CA ALA A 189 18.53 0.34 -4.01
C ALA A 189 19.37 0.11 -5.29
N GLY A 190 19.84 1.18 -5.93
CA GLY A 190 20.42 1.12 -7.27
C GLY A 190 19.39 0.65 -8.31
N PRO A 191 19.79 -0.15 -9.31
CA PRO A 191 18.87 -0.71 -10.30
C PRO A 191 17.83 -1.65 -9.69
N VAL A 192 16.55 -1.32 -9.84
CA VAL A 192 15.40 -2.17 -9.47
C VAL A 192 14.52 -2.46 -10.68
N ALA A 193 13.91 -3.65 -10.73
CA ALA A 193 12.88 -3.96 -11.71
C ALA A 193 11.49 -3.77 -11.11
N VAL A 194 10.57 -3.25 -11.93
CA VAL A 194 9.23 -2.81 -11.52
C VAL A 194 8.18 -3.45 -12.42
N ALA A 195 7.11 -3.96 -11.81
CA ALA A 195 5.93 -4.47 -12.50
C ALA A 195 4.64 -4.02 -11.78
N ALA A 196 3.73 -3.39 -12.52
CA ALA A 196 2.37 -3.10 -12.06
C ALA A 196 1.36 -3.45 -13.17
N PRO A 197 0.39 -4.35 -12.92
CA PRO A 197 -0.71 -4.60 -13.84
C PRO A 197 -1.53 -3.33 -14.07
N PRO A 198 -2.20 -3.18 -15.24
CA PRO A 198 -3.27 -2.21 -15.34
C PRO A 198 -4.40 -2.64 -14.39
N SER A 199 -4.78 -1.78 -13.44
CA SER A 199 -5.97 -1.98 -12.60
C SER A 199 -7.23 -1.53 -13.34
N SER A 200 -8.39 -2.11 -13.00
CA SER A 200 -9.70 -1.53 -13.36
C SER A 200 -10.18 -0.49 -12.36
N SER A 201 -9.41 -0.27 -11.28
CA SER A 201 -9.68 0.68 -10.21
C SER A 201 -8.66 1.81 -10.22
N ALA A 202 -8.93 2.88 -9.46
CA ALA A 202 -8.00 3.98 -9.28
C ALA A 202 -6.83 3.67 -8.31
N LEU A 203 -6.26 2.47 -8.33
CA LEU A 203 -5.02 2.13 -7.62
C LEU A 203 -3.96 1.54 -8.60
N GLU A 204 -2.74 2.08 -8.57
CA GLU A 204 -1.56 1.48 -9.22
C GLU A 204 -0.79 0.64 -8.17
N VAL A 205 -0.64 -0.67 -8.39
CA VAL A 205 0.03 -1.61 -7.45
C VAL A 205 1.38 -2.05 -8.00
N PHE A 206 2.46 -1.45 -7.51
CA PHE A 206 3.83 -1.69 -7.94
C PHE A 206 4.47 -2.84 -7.17
N SER A 207 4.94 -3.87 -7.87
CA SER A 207 5.93 -4.83 -7.34
C SER A 207 7.33 -4.35 -7.72
N VAL A 208 8.25 -4.29 -6.75
CA VAL A 208 9.61 -3.75 -6.92
C VAL A 208 10.65 -4.71 -6.35
N ILE A 209 11.59 -5.15 -7.19
CA ILE A 209 12.64 -6.11 -6.84
C ILE A 209 14.04 -5.52 -7.09
N ALA A 210 14.87 -5.55 -6.04
CA ALA A 210 16.27 -5.11 -6.06
C ALA A 210 17.24 -6.31 -6.04
N ALA A 211 18.54 -6.03 -6.10
CA ALA A 211 19.58 -7.07 -5.99
C ALA A 211 19.47 -7.80 -4.62
N PRO A 212 19.78 -9.11 -4.55
CA PRO A 212 19.51 -9.93 -3.36
C PRO A 212 20.24 -9.48 -2.08
N GLU A 213 21.30 -8.69 -2.21
CA GLU A 213 22.07 -8.08 -1.13
C GLU A 213 21.47 -6.78 -0.57
N VAL A 214 20.49 -6.18 -1.27
CA VAL A 214 19.87 -4.90 -0.85
C VAL A 214 18.95 -5.15 0.35
N PRO A 215 19.10 -4.40 1.46
CA PRO A 215 18.24 -4.53 2.63
C PRO A 215 16.75 -4.26 2.30
N PRO A 216 15.78 -4.98 2.92
CA PRO A 216 14.35 -4.81 2.66
C PRO A 216 13.84 -3.36 2.70
N HIS A 217 14.33 -2.58 3.66
CA HIS A 217 13.91 -1.18 3.85
C HIS A 217 14.41 -0.23 2.73
N ASP A 218 15.53 -0.57 2.08
CA ASP A 218 16.03 0.18 0.93
C ASP A 218 15.23 -0.16 -0.33
N VAL A 219 14.74 -1.41 -0.45
CA VAL A 219 13.80 -1.81 -1.53
C VAL A 219 12.43 -1.14 -1.38
N ASP A 220 11.90 -1.05 -0.15
CA ASP A 220 10.68 -0.29 0.15
C ASP A 220 10.85 1.21 -0.17
N THR A 221 11.97 1.80 0.27
CA THR A 221 12.32 3.20 -0.06
C THR A 221 12.42 3.41 -1.57
N ALA A 222 13.05 2.47 -2.30
CA ALA A 222 13.12 2.51 -3.76
C ALA A 222 11.73 2.41 -4.42
N ALA A 223 10.78 1.66 -3.87
CA ALA A 223 9.41 1.63 -4.38
C ALA A 223 8.72 3.00 -4.27
N HIS A 224 8.93 3.73 -3.17
CA HIS A 224 8.45 5.12 -3.04
C HIS A 224 9.15 6.08 -4.02
N GLN A 225 10.45 5.91 -4.29
CA GLN A 225 11.20 6.68 -5.30
C GLN A 225 10.69 6.41 -6.72
N VAL A 226 10.39 5.15 -7.06
CA VAL A 226 9.75 4.74 -8.33
C VAL A 226 8.38 5.41 -8.49
N ALA A 227 7.53 5.39 -7.46
CA ALA A 227 6.23 6.05 -7.49
C ALA A 227 6.36 7.57 -7.70
N ALA A 228 7.32 8.23 -7.04
CA ALA A 228 7.61 9.64 -7.24
C ALA A 228 8.04 9.96 -8.69
N MET A 229 8.93 9.14 -9.27
CA MET A 229 9.36 9.26 -10.67
C MET A 229 8.18 9.14 -11.65
N LEU A 230 7.24 8.22 -11.40
CA LEU A 230 6.04 8.03 -12.25
C LEU A 230 5.03 9.19 -12.17
N ARG A 231 5.07 9.99 -11.07
CA ARG A 231 4.37 11.28 -10.94
C ARG A 231 5.15 12.46 -11.59
N GLY A 232 6.39 12.24 -11.99
CA GLY A 232 7.27 13.23 -12.65
C GLY A 232 8.46 13.71 -11.81
N ASP A 233 8.58 13.29 -10.55
CA ASP A 233 9.71 13.65 -9.68
C ASP A 233 10.87 12.66 -9.85
N SER A 234 11.75 12.97 -10.81
CA SER A 234 12.92 12.15 -11.17
C SER A 234 14.19 12.47 -10.38
N ARG A 235 14.07 13.09 -9.19
CA ARG A 235 15.23 13.50 -8.37
C ARG A 235 16.01 12.32 -7.77
N ALA A 236 15.33 11.28 -7.31
CA ALA A 236 15.90 10.13 -6.62
C ALA A 236 15.72 8.79 -7.36
N ALA A 237 15.22 8.85 -8.60
CA ALA A 237 14.94 7.69 -9.43
C ALA A 237 14.90 8.08 -10.92
N ARG A 238 15.51 7.24 -11.77
CA ARG A 238 15.56 7.42 -13.22
C ARG A 238 15.31 6.10 -13.94
N ARG A 239 14.35 6.09 -14.86
CA ARG A 239 14.12 4.96 -15.77
C ARG A 239 15.37 4.70 -16.62
N ILE A 240 15.84 3.46 -16.63
CA ILE A 240 16.89 3.01 -17.56
C ILE A 240 16.27 2.88 -18.97
N PRO A 241 16.85 3.51 -20.01
CA PRO A 241 16.37 3.35 -21.38
C PRO A 241 16.42 1.90 -21.86
N ILE A 242 15.52 1.50 -22.76
CA ILE A 242 15.47 0.10 -23.22
C ILE A 242 16.68 -0.27 -24.06
N GLU A 243 17.28 0.69 -24.73
CA GLU A 243 18.51 0.59 -25.53
C GLU A 243 19.76 0.32 -24.67
N ASP A 244 19.83 0.90 -23.47
CA ASP A 244 20.95 0.76 -22.54
C ASP A 244 20.83 -0.51 -21.66
N LEU A 245 19.66 -1.16 -21.66
CA LEU A 245 19.38 -2.29 -20.80
C LEU A 245 20.09 -3.57 -21.28
N GLY A 246 20.94 -4.13 -20.43
CA GLY A 246 21.45 -5.51 -20.52
C GLY A 246 20.79 -6.43 -19.49
N ASP A 247 21.29 -7.66 -19.35
CA ASP A 247 20.88 -8.58 -18.28
C ASP A 247 21.17 -7.99 -16.88
N GLY A 248 20.35 -8.36 -15.89
CA GLY A 248 20.49 -7.90 -14.50
C GLY A 248 20.06 -8.94 -13.47
N HIS A 249 20.07 -8.54 -12.20
CA HIS A 249 19.85 -9.44 -11.05
C HIS A 249 18.44 -10.05 -10.95
N ALA A 250 17.46 -9.49 -11.68
CA ALA A 250 16.07 -9.95 -11.70
C ALA A 250 15.47 -9.98 -13.11
N TRP A 251 16.24 -9.67 -14.15
CA TRP A 251 15.73 -9.64 -15.52
C TRP A 251 16.75 -10.11 -16.56
N THR A 252 16.23 -10.64 -17.67
CA THR A 252 17.03 -11.04 -18.84
C THR A 252 16.55 -10.32 -20.10
N VAL A 253 17.49 -9.85 -20.93
CA VAL A 253 17.23 -9.16 -22.19
C VAL A 253 17.64 -10.05 -23.36
N THR A 254 16.69 -10.36 -24.24
CA THR A 254 16.95 -11.16 -25.45
C THR A 254 16.55 -10.39 -26.70
N GLU A 255 17.31 -10.57 -27.77
CA GLU A 255 17.12 -9.83 -29.03
C GLU A 255 16.73 -10.75 -30.17
N ARG A 256 15.72 -10.34 -30.95
CA ARG A 256 15.31 -11.00 -32.19
C ARG A 256 14.93 -9.97 -33.23
N ARG A 257 15.18 -10.26 -34.52
CA ARG A 257 14.68 -9.44 -35.62
C ARG A 257 13.36 -9.99 -36.11
N GLU A 258 12.35 -9.14 -36.23
CA GLU A 258 11.03 -9.54 -36.72
C GLU A 258 10.54 -8.61 -37.82
N ARG A 259 9.72 -9.16 -38.72
CA ARG A 259 9.03 -8.37 -39.74
C ARG A 259 7.72 -7.81 -39.16
N ARG A 260 7.71 -6.55 -38.77
CA ARG A 260 6.56 -5.84 -38.16
C ARG A 260 6.05 -4.70 -39.04
N VAL A 261 4.87 -4.20 -38.69
CA VAL A 261 4.09 -3.24 -39.49
C VAL A 261 4.02 -1.93 -38.71
N GLY A 262 4.69 -0.88 -39.20
CA GLY A 262 4.87 0.35 -38.42
C GLY A 262 5.76 0.13 -37.19
N GLY A 263 5.52 0.89 -36.11
CA GLY A 263 6.26 0.82 -34.84
C GLY A 263 7.68 1.42 -34.85
N PRO A 264 8.31 1.69 -33.70
CA PRO A 264 9.72 2.12 -33.64
C PRO A 264 10.67 1.03 -34.19
N ASP A 265 11.90 1.42 -34.57
CA ASP A 265 12.91 0.48 -35.09
C ASP A 265 13.45 -0.49 -34.01
N VAL A 266 13.34 -0.09 -32.74
CA VAL A 266 13.50 -0.97 -31.56
C VAL A 266 12.16 -1.07 -30.85
N HIS A 267 11.64 -2.29 -30.69
CA HIS A 267 10.38 -2.58 -30.00
C HIS A 267 10.64 -3.40 -28.72
N ALA A 268 10.09 -2.93 -27.61
CA ALA A 268 10.27 -3.57 -26.30
C ALA A 268 9.09 -4.50 -25.97
N GLU A 269 9.37 -5.78 -25.70
CA GLU A 269 8.38 -6.73 -25.19
C GLU A 269 8.68 -7.05 -23.73
N TRP A 270 7.78 -6.69 -22.81
CA TRP A 270 7.96 -6.89 -21.38
C TRP A 270 7.08 -8.03 -20.85
N ARG A 271 7.71 -8.99 -20.17
CA ARG A 271 7.05 -10.08 -19.43
C ARG A 271 7.54 -10.05 -17.99
N SER A 272 6.64 -10.06 -17.02
CA SER A 272 6.98 -10.16 -15.59
C SER A 272 6.33 -11.39 -14.99
N CYS A 273 7.13 -12.19 -14.29
CA CYS A 273 6.70 -13.40 -13.59
C CYS A 273 6.81 -13.16 -12.07
N LEU A 274 5.72 -13.37 -11.32
CA LEU A 274 5.65 -13.11 -9.88
C LEU A 274 4.71 -14.08 -9.15
N PRO A 275 4.93 -14.40 -7.87
CA PRO A 275 4.04 -15.30 -7.14
C PRO A 275 2.69 -14.61 -6.84
N ALA A 276 1.65 -15.41 -6.64
CA ALA A 276 0.52 -14.96 -5.83
C ALA A 276 0.98 -14.85 -4.37
N TRP A 277 0.33 -14.03 -3.55
CA TRP A 277 0.65 -13.95 -2.11
C TRP A 277 -0.51 -13.35 -1.33
N SER A 278 -0.53 -13.57 -0.02
CA SER A 278 -1.44 -12.86 0.88
C SER A 278 -0.83 -12.73 2.27
N ALA A 279 -0.98 -11.54 2.86
CA ALA A 279 -0.45 -11.18 4.16
C ALA A 279 -1.56 -10.64 5.04
N THR A 280 -1.53 -11.03 6.31
CA THR A 280 -2.30 -10.43 7.41
C THR A 280 -1.29 -10.01 8.46
N SER A 281 -1.34 -8.76 8.91
CA SER A 281 -0.39 -8.22 9.87
C SER A 281 -1.13 -7.42 10.93
N ASP A 282 -0.75 -7.61 12.19
CA ASP A 282 -1.20 -6.82 13.33
C ASP A 282 0.02 -6.20 14.00
N HIS A 283 0.18 -4.88 13.83
CA HIS A 283 1.34 -4.12 14.30
C HIS A 283 1.04 -3.45 15.64
N ASP A 284 1.84 -3.72 16.67
CA ASP A 284 1.87 -2.88 17.88
C ASP A 284 2.58 -1.57 17.56
N LEU A 285 1.83 -0.46 17.58
CA LEU A 285 2.30 0.86 17.18
C LEU A 285 2.91 1.65 18.34
N ARG A 286 3.03 1.09 19.55
CA ARG A 286 3.57 1.80 20.73
C ARG A 286 4.94 2.45 20.48
N ASN A 287 5.76 1.85 19.63
CA ASN A 287 7.10 2.34 19.26
C ASN A 287 7.14 3.02 17.88
N ALA A 288 6.00 3.23 17.22
CA ALA A 288 5.96 3.89 15.92
C ALA A 288 6.23 5.40 16.06
N PRO A 289 6.83 6.05 15.05
CA PRO A 289 7.13 7.48 15.10
C PRO A 289 5.90 8.32 15.45
N GLY A 290 6.04 9.29 16.37
CA GLY A 290 4.96 10.21 16.76
C GLY A 290 3.93 9.68 17.76
N ILE A 291 3.79 8.35 17.93
CA ILE A 291 2.81 7.77 18.86
C ILE A 291 3.05 8.17 20.31
N ALA A 292 4.31 8.26 20.76
CA ALA A 292 4.64 8.68 22.13
C ALA A 292 4.12 10.11 22.44
N ALA A 293 4.31 11.06 21.52
CA ALA A 293 3.84 12.44 21.70
C ALA A 293 2.30 12.54 21.77
N VAL A 294 1.60 11.66 21.03
CA VAL A 294 0.15 11.52 21.11
C VAL A 294 -0.25 10.88 22.44
N PHE A 295 0.38 9.80 22.88
CA PHE A 295 0.07 9.14 24.17
C PHE A 295 0.31 10.05 25.38
N ASP A 296 1.42 10.81 25.40
CA ASP A 296 1.69 11.81 26.45
C ASP A 296 0.59 12.87 26.51
N THR A 297 0.12 13.32 25.35
CA THR A 297 -0.98 14.29 25.22
C THR A 297 -2.30 13.70 25.71
N LEU A 298 -2.63 12.47 25.32
CA LEU A 298 -3.87 11.78 25.72
C LEU A 298 -3.88 11.43 27.21
N THR A 299 -2.70 11.17 27.80
CA THR A 299 -2.54 11.03 29.26
C THR A 299 -2.95 12.31 29.99
N GLY A 300 -2.73 13.49 29.39
CA GLY A 300 -3.17 14.77 29.91
C GLY A 300 -4.71 14.96 29.98
N PHE A 301 -5.48 14.12 29.28
CA PHE A 301 -6.95 14.09 29.39
C PHE A 301 -7.46 13.11 30.46
N ALA A 302 -6.64 12.18 30.95
CA ALA A 302 -7.07 11.23 31.96
C ALA A 302 -7.38 11.92 33.29
N ARG A 303 -8.49 11.54 33.94
CA ARG A 303 -8.82 12.01 35.29
C ARG A 303 -7.79 11.48 36.29
N PRO A 304 -7.48 12.22 37.38
CA PRO A 304 -6.50 11.76 38.38
C PRO A 304 -6.77 10.37 38.96
N GLU A 305 -8.04 9.99 39.11
CA GLU A 305 -8.50 8.68 39.57
C GLU A 305 -8.37 7.54 38.54
N ASP A 306 -8.19 7.86 37.25
CA ASP A 306 -7.95 6.90 36.17
C ASP A 306 -6.44 6.73 35.85
N LEU A 307 -5.56 7.32 36.66
CA LEU A 307 -4.10 7.19 36.51
C LEU A 307 -3.52 6.02 37.35
N PRO A 308 -2.54 5.26 36.82
CA PRO A 308 -1.95 5.39 35.50
C PRO A 308 -2.87 4.87 34.38
N ALA A 309 -3.02 5.64 33.31
CA ALA A 309 -3.75 5.24 32.12
C ALA A 309 -2.81 4.52 31.15
N GLU A 310 -3.17 3.31 30.72
CA GLU A 310 -2.44 2.60 29.66
C GLU A 310 -3.06 2.87 28.29
N PHE A 311 -2.25 3.37 27.36
CA PHE A 311 -2.62 3.56 25.96
C PHE A 311 -2.03 2.46 25.09
N SER A 312 -2.80 2.03 24.09
CA SER A 312 -2.37 1.09 23.06
C SER A 312 -2.86 1.56 21.70
N ALA A 313 -2.05 1.30 20.68
CA ALA A 313 -2.35 1.60 19.30
C ALA A 313 -1.94 0.38 18.49
N ARG A 314 -2.85 -0.13 17.65
CA ARG A 314 -2.59 -1.26 16.75
C ARG A 314 -3.07 -0.94 15.34
N GLN A 315 -2.38 -1.53 14.36
CA GLN A 315 -2.80 -1.50 12.97
C GLN A 315 -2.94 -2.93 12.46
N SER A 316 -4.17 -3.34 12.17
CA SER A 316 -4.43 -4.53 11.35
C SER A 316 -4.44 -4.14 9.87
N ALA A 317 -3.66 -4.85 9.06
CA ALA A 317 -3.65 -4.69 7.61
C ALA A 317 -3.72 -6.07 6.93
N VAL A 318 -4.50 -6.16 5.85
CA VAL A 318 -4.71 -7.40 5.08
C VAL A 318 -4.56 -7.08 3.60
N ALA A 319 -3.79 -7.91 2.90
CA ALA A 319 -3.53 -7.78 1.47
C ALA A 319 -3.50 -9.16 0.81
N SER A 320 -3.93 -9.25 -0.43
CA SER A 320 -3.76 -10.47 -1.23
C SER A 320 -3.68 -10.15 -2.71
N TYR A 321 -2.62 -10.61 -3.36
CA TYR A 321 -2.36 -10.41 -4.77
C TYR A 321 -2.65 -11.72 -5.51
N THR A 322 -3.65 -11.71 -6.38
CA THR A 322 -4.16 -12.90 -7.08
C THR A 322 -4.15 -12.71 -8.60
N ARG A 323 -4.63 -13.73 -9.32
CA ARG A 323 -4.78 -13.70 -10.78
C ARG A 323 -5.85 -12.69 -11.22
N GLU A 324 -6.90 -12.51 -10.45
CA GLU A 324 -8.09 -11.71 -10.78
C GLU A 324 -7.94 -10.24 -10.36
N GLY A 325 -7.18 -10.00 -9.29
CA GLY A 325 -7.05 -8.68 -8.70
C GLY A 325 -6.22 -8.68 -7.44
N PHE A 326 -6.39 -7.63 -6.66
CA PHE A 326 -5.99 -7.56 -5.26
C PHE A 326 -7.26 -7.70 -4.40
N LYS A 327 -7.88 -8.90 -4.50
CA LYS A 327 -9.27 -9.31 -4.13
C LYS A 327 -10.39 -8.49 -4.80
N ALA A 328 -11.47 -9.18 -5.26
CA ALA A 328 -12.12 -8.79 -6.52
C ALA A 328 -13.47 -9.48 -6.91
N ALA A 329 -14.19 -8.84 -7.84
CA ALA A 329 -15.05 -9.39 -8.93
C ALA A 329 -15.45 -8.26 -9.93
N ALA A 330 -15.81 -8.40 -11.23
CA ALA A 330 -15.87 -9.52 -12.19
C ALA A 330 -15.47 -9.07 -13.65
N VAL A 331 -16.28 -9.31 -14.71
CA VAL A 331 -15.82 -9.22 -16.14
C VAL A 331 -16.76 -8.46 -17.11
N THR A 332 -16.18 -7.77 -18.10
CA THR A 332 -16.75 -7.58 -19.46
C THR A 332 -15.62 -7.46 -20.51
N ALA A 333 -15.84 -7.92 -21.74
CA ALA A 333 -14.87 -7.88 -22.83
C ALA A 333 -15.49 -7.35 -24.14
N ILE A 334 -14.72 -6.59 -24.93
CA ILE A 334 -15.05 -6.21 -26.31
C ILE A 334 -13.80 -6.38 -27.18
N GLY A 335 -13.91 -7.13 -28.27
CA GLY A 335 -12.84 -7.28 -29.26
C GLY A 335 -13.08 -6.41 -30.50
N MET A 336 -12.02 -5.99 -31.17
CA MET A 336 -12.09 -5.33 -32.47
C MET A 336 -11.15 -6.02 -33.46
N VAL A 337 -11.69 -6.42 -34.62
CA VAL A 337 -10.90 -6.92 -35.75
C VAL A 337 -10.78 -5.80 -36.77
N ALA A 338 -9.55 -5.39 -37.08
CA ALA A 338 -9.26 -4.44 -38.15
C ALA A 338 -8.46 -5.13 -39.26
N GLY A 339 -9.00 -5.12 -40.49
CA GLY A 339 -8.29 -5.60 -41.67
C GLY A 339 -7.62 -4.46 -42.42
N SER A 340 -6.31 -4.55 -42.63
CA SER A 340 -5.60 -3.79 -43.67
C SER A 340 -4.42 -4.60 -44.21
N VAL A 341 -4.00 -4.33 -45.45
CA VAL A 341 -2.89 -5.04 -46.09
C VAL A 341 -1.56 -4.49 -45.54
N PRO A 342 -0.73 -5.27 -44.82
CA PRO A 342 0.36 -4.68 -44.06
C PRO A 342 1.63 -4.48 -44.89
N ARG A 343 2.33 -3.35 -44.66
CA ARG A 343 3.71 -3.14 -45.14
C ARG A 343 4.70 -3.51 -44.03
N PHE A 344 5.45 -4.59 -44.26
CA PHE A 344 6.37 -5.17 -43.27
C PHE A 344 7.80 -4.61 -43.41
N ARG A 345 8.34 -4.04 -42.33
CA ARG A 345 9.77 -3.72 -42.15
C ARG A 345 10.41 -4.66 -41.12
N GLU A 346 11.73 -4.84 -41.18
CA GLU A 346 12.46 -5.48 -40.07
C GLU A 346 12.54 -4.50 -38.89
N VAL A 347 12.30 -5.00 -37.68
CA VAL A 347 12.33 -4.29 -36.40
C VAL A 347 13.14 -5.13 -35.41
N LEU A 348 14.00 -4.51 -34.62
CA LEU A 348 14.69 -5.16 -33.52
C LEU A 348 13.74 -5.28 -32.33
N VAL A 349 13.38 -6.49 -31.95
CA VAL A 349 12.54 -6.76 -30.78
C VAL A 349 13.46 -7.14 -29.62
N ARG A 350 13.52 -6.28 -28.59
CA ARG A 350 14.18 -6.59 -27.31
C ARG A 350 13.12 -7.10 -26.34
N ARG A 351 13.18 -8.38 -25.99
CA ARG A 351 12.28 -8.98 -25.00
C ARG A 351 12.98 -8.97 -23.64
N VAL A 352 12.36 -8.29 -22.68
CA VAL A 352 12.79 -8.22 -21.29
C VAL A 352 11.87 -9.11 -20.46
N GLU A 353 12.45 -10.08 -19.76
CA GLU A 353 11.71 -10.94 -18.82
C GLU A 353 12.18 -10.68 -17.38
N ILE A 354 11.30 -10.14 -16.54
CA ILE A 354 11.52 -9.86 -15.12
C ILE A 354 10.98 -11.02 -14.28
N ARG A 355 11.72 -11.43 -13.23
CA ARG A 355 11.31 -12.53 -12.33
C ARG A 355 11.39 -12.10 -10.86
N PHE A 356 10.23 -11.98 -10.22
CA PHE A 356 10.07 -11.73 -8.78
C PHE A 356 10.22 -13.05 -7.99
N ASN A 357 11.44 -13.61 -8.05
CA ASN A 357 11.73 -15.00 -7.69
C ASN A 357 12.37 -15.19 -6.30
N ARG A 358 12.37 -14.12 -5.51
CA ARG A 358 12.94 -13.91 -4.18
C ARG A 358 12.19 -12.72 -3.55
N PRO A 359 12.44 -12.37 -2.27
CA PRO A 359 11.77 -11.25 -1.62
C PRO A 359 11.76 -9.94 -2.40
N PHE A 360 10.62 -9.25 -2.35
CA PHE A 360 10.36 -8.00 -3.07
C PHE A 360 9.36 -7.12 -2.31
N ALA A 361 9.42 -5.81 -2.58
CA ALA A 361 8.49 -4.85 -2.01
C ALA A 361 7.25 -4.71 -2.90
N VAL A 362 6.10 -4.44 -2.29
CA VAL A 362 4.89 -4.01 -3.00
C VAL A 362 4.41 -2.68 -2.42
N LEU A 363 4.11 -1.73 -3.30
CA LEU A 363 3.55 -0.43 -2.96
C LEU A 363 2.24 -0.24 -3.73
N ALA A 364 1.12 -0.12 -3.01
CA ALA A 364 -0.17 0.25 -3.59
C ALA A 364 -0.38 1.75 -3.44
N CYS A 365 -0.40 2.47 -4.56
CA CYS A 365 -0.69 3.90 -4.62
C CYS A 365 -2.08 4.13 -5.21
N ALA A 366 -2.77 5.17 -4.77
CA ALA A 366 -3.88 5.72 -5.54
C ALA A 366 -3.39 6.26 -6.89
N ASP A 367 -4.23 6.17 -7.92
CA ASP A 367 -3.85 6.50 -9.29
C ASP A 367 -3.37 7.95 -9.39
N ARG A 368 -2.35 8.19 -10.20
CA ARG A 368 -1.68 9.48 -10.34
C ARG A 368 -2.36 10.45 -11.31
N GLN A 369 -3.39 10.01 -12.03
CA GLN A 369 -4.19 10.81 -12.97
C GLN A 369 -5.66 10.86 -12.56
N ASP A 370 -6.23 9.71 -12.21
CA ASP A 370 -7.65 9.55 -11.87
C ASP A 370 -7.91 9.62 -10.36
N GLY A 371 -9.19 9.78 -9.98
CA GLY A 371 -9.61 9.94 -8.58
C GLY A 371 -9.46 11.37 -8.02
N PRO A 372 -9.83 11.58 -6.74
CA PRO A 372 -9.87 12.90 -6.09
C PRO A 372 -8.46 13.48 -5.89
N ALA A 373 -8.35 14.81 -5.92
CA ALA A 373 -7.06 15.49 -6.01
C ALA A 373 -6.15 15.24 -4.80
N ALA A 374 -6.73 15.12 -3.59
CA ALA A 374 -5.98 14.85 -2.35
C ALA A 374 -5.31 13.46 -2.34
N TRP A 375 -5.84 12.52 -3.13
CA TRP A 375 -5.40 11.13 -3.19
C TRP A 375 -4.43 10.82 -4.33
N ARG A 376 -4.30 11.67 -5.36
CA ARG A 376 -3.57 11.30 -6.57
C ARG A 376 -2.13 10.89 -6.31
N GLY A 377 -1.78 9.66 -6.66
CA GLY A 377 -0.44 9.12 -6.48
C GLY A 377 -0.04 8.86 -5.02
N MET A 378 -0.99 8.89 -4.08
CA MET A 378 -0.77 8.67 -2.64
C MET A 378 -0.40 7.21 -2.36
N PRO A 379 0.73 6.91 -1.69
CA PRO A 379 0.99 5.56 -1.18
C PRO A 379 0.02 5.21 -0.05
N VAL A 380 -0.76 4.14 -0.22
CA VAL A 380 -1.80 3.70 0.73
C VAL A 380 -1.32 2.50 1.54
N PHE A 381 -0.70 1.51 0.89
CA PHE A 381 -0.18 0.29 1.53
C PHE A 381 1.23 -0.02 1.04
N SER A 382 2.08 -0.44 1.97
CA SER A 382 3.40 -1.02 1.70
C SER A 382 3.42 -2.46 2.20
N ALA A 383 4.09 -3.36 1.49
CA ALA A 383 4.23 -4.75 1.89
C ALA A 383 5.61 -5.30 1.53
N TRP A 384 6.11 -6.23 2.34
CA TRP A 384 7.31 -7.01 2.07
C TRP A 384 6.93 -8.48 1.88
N VAL A 385 7.16 -8.99 0.67
CA VAL A 385 6.75 -10.34 0.28
C VAL A 385 7.90 -11.30 0.49
N THR A 386 7.79 -12.22 1.45
CA THR A 386 8.78 -13.30 1.65
C THR A 386 8.20 -14.70 1.55
N GLU A 387 6.87 -14.85 1.67
CA GLU A 387 6.15 -16.13 1.57
C GLU A 387 5.30 -16.15 0.29
N PRO A 388 5.78 -16.79 -0.80
CA PRO A 388 5.02 -16.92 -2.03
C PRO A 388 3.90 -17.96 -1.86
N GLN A 389 2.79 -17.76 -2.57
CA GLN A 389 1.67 -18.68 -2.63
C GLN A 389 1.46 -19.17 -4.06
N ASP A 390 1.00 -20.42 -4.18
CA ASP A 390 0.68 -21.01 -5.48
C ASP A 390 -0.56 -20.33 -6.09
N THR A 391 -0.52 -20.05 -7.40
CA THR A 391 -1.68 -19.47 -8.07
C THR A 391 -2.81 -20.49 -8.14
N VAL A 392 -3.92 -20.22 -7.45
CA VAL A 392 -5.13 -21.03 -7.59
C VAL A 392 -5.74 -20.77 -8.97
N ILE A 393 -5.80 -21.80 -9.82
CA ILE A 393 -6.27 -21.71 -11.21
C ILE A 393 -7.80 -21.87 -11.31
N GLU A 394 -8.43 -22.48 -10.31
CA GLU A 394 -9.89 -22.67 -10.26
C GLU A 394 -10.56 -21.60 -9.41
N ALA A 395 -11.65 -21.03 -9.91
CA ALA A 395 -12.47 -20.10 -9.15
C ALA A 395 -13.03 -20.82 -7.90
N ALA A 396 -12.56 -20.43 -6.72
CA ALA A 396 -13.09 -20.94 -5.47
C ALA A 396 -14.59 -20.61 -5.40
N GLY A 397 -15.43 -21.65 -5.39
CA GLY A 397 -16.85 -21.49 -5.05
C GLY A 397 -17.00 -20.85 -3.66
N PRO A 398 -18.16 -20.25 -3.35
CA PRO A 398 -18.35 -19.48 -2.13
C PRO A 398 -17.92 -20.27 -0.89
N PRO A 399 -17.23 -19.63 0.08
CA PRO A 399 -16.64 -20.32 1.21
C PRO A 399 -17.70 -21.10 1.97
N ARG A 400 -17.51 -22.42 2.07
CA ARG A 400 -18.39 -23.27 2.88
C ARG A 400 -18.06 -23.04 4.35
N PRO A 401 -19.06 -22.75 5.22
CA PRO A 401 -18.82 -22.61 6.64
C PRO A 401 -18.21 -23.89 7.22
N ILE A 402 -17.09 -23.75 7.92
CA ILE A 402 -16.56 -24.83 8.76
C ILE A 402 -17.43 -24.85 10.02
N ALA A 403 -18.14 -25.95 10.24
CA ALA A 403 -18.91 -26.14 11.47
C ALA A 403 -17.95 -26.33 12.65
N VAL A 404 -17.82 -25.31 13.49
CA VAL A 404 -17.18 -25.42 14.81
C VAL A 404 -18.09 -26.28 15.69
N ARG A 405 -17.49 -27.25 16.40
CA ARG A 405 -18.11 -28.05 17.44
C ARG A 405 -17.72 -27.53 18.81
#